data_AF-F9WHB5-F1
#
_entry.id   AF-F9WHB5-F1
#
_cell.length_a   1.000
_cell.length_b   1.000
_cell.length_c   1.000
_cell.angle_alpha   90.00
_cell.angle_beta   90.00
_cell.angle_gamma   90.00
#
_symmetry.space_group_name_H-M   'P 1'
#
loop_
_entity.id
_entity.type
_entity.pdbx_description
1 polymer ?
#
loop_
_entity_poly.entity_id
_entity_poly.type
_entity_poly.pdbx_seq_one_letter_code
_entity_poly.pdbx_strand_id
1 'polypeptide(L)'
;MRSMKFGIVLMLVTVIGVNVVMPSVTVTNHNGDKHEALCSILASAVSILNSGRGGSNLQGALRRAIFGSKTGGNITTLLGGLPSTHHDPGNRKNWCGTCTHSDSNNYPGKSIPHDLLCLCTIGENGYPFTSYGLVRQLCGRSATDLGCEMGGRSRCNNGNGHGWSDSKHGEQARRHLSTTWDSVVNTCLQDGLNLDLDKARQIIGTKLKIEEEYSSPIWARGHSIGSCGGEWGGICVNYDSWCDPQTYPQWLKPL
;
A
#
# COMPACT_ATOMS: atom_id res chain seq x y z
N MET A 1 64.08 -25.99 -61.06
CA MET A 1 62.90 -26.30 -60.22
C MET A 1 63.19 -25.87 -58.80
N ARG A 2 62.55 -24.80 -58.32
CA ARG A 2 62.75 -24.21 -56.98
C ARG A 2 61.37 -24.14 -56.33
N SER A 3 61.17 -24.91 -55.27
CA SER A 3 59.89 -25.06 -54.58
C SER A 3 59.52 -23.79 -53.82
N MET A 4 58.36 -23.20 -54.15
CA MET A 4 57.71 -22.14 -53.39
C MET A 4 57.01 -22.76 -52.16
N LYS A 5 57.40 -22.31 -50.97
CA LYS A 5 56.72 -22.63 -49.71
C LYS A 5 55.55 -21.66 -49.53
N PHE A 6 54.32 -22.13 -49.70
CA PHE A 6 53.11 -21.37 -49.35
C PHE A 6 52.80 -21.61 -47.87
N GLY A 7 52.82 -20.53 -47.08
CA GLY A 7 52.46 -20.54 -45.66
C GLY A 7 50.95 -20.65 -45.48
N ILE A 8 50.52 -21.59 -44.63
CA ILE A 8 49.13 -21.79 -44.22
C ILE A 8 48.78 -20.70 -43.22
N VAL A 9 47.85 -19.81 -43.59
CA VAL A 9 47.24 -18.83 -42.67
C VAL A 9 46.03 -19.50 -42.02
N LEU A 10 46.15 -19.81 -40.73
CA LEU A 10 45.08 -20.39 -39.92
C LEU A 10 44.12 -19.25 -39.49
N MET A 11 42.97 -19.12 -40.15
CA MET A 11 41.90 -18.20 -39.70
C MET A 11 41.19 -18.79 -38.48
N LEU A 12 41.48 -18.23 -37.30
CA LEU A 12 40.73 -18.44 -36.07
C LEU A 12 39.35 -17.77 -36.18
N VAL A 13 38.30 -18.57 -36.37
CA VAL A 13 36.91 -18.12 -36.29
C VAL A 13 36.55 -17.98 -34.81
N THR A 14 36.64 -16.77 -34.29
CA THR A 14 36.12 -16.42 -32.96
C THR A 14 34.60 -16.41 -33.00
N VAL A 15 33.98 -17.47 -32.48
CA VAL A 15 32.55 -17.52 -32.20
C VAL A 15 32.28 -16.54 -31.05
N ILE A 16 31.80 -15.35 -31.39
CA ILE A 16 31.26 -14.41 -30.39
C ILE A 16 29.95 -15.02 -29.89
N GLY A 17 30.03 -15.75 -28.79
CA GLY A 17 28.86 -16.20 -28.04
C GLY A 17 28.12 -14.99 -27.53
N VAL A 18 27.00 -14.65 -28.18
CA VAL A 18 26.06 -13.65 -27.68
C VAL A 18 25.39 -14.26 -26.45
N ASN A 19 25.93 -13.94 -25.26
CA ASN A 19 25.24 -14.23 -24.01
C ASN A 19 23.98 -13.39 -23.97
N VAL A 20 22.85 -14.00 -24.31
CA VAL A 20 21.52 -13.41 -24.10
C VAL A 20 21.32 -13.36 -22.60
N VAL A 21 21.65 -12.23 -21.97
CA VAL A 21 21.24 -11.94 -20.59
C VAL A 21 19.73 -11.83 -20.64
N MET A 22 19.02 -12.90 -20.28
CA MET A 22 17.60 -12.81 -20.03
C MET A 22 17.42 -11.83 -18.87
N PRO A 23 16.68 -10.72 -19.04
CA PRO A 23 16.41 -9.82 -17.94
C PRO A 23 15.74 -10.64 -16.84
N SER A 24 16.37 -10.68 -15.66
CA SER A 24 15.75 -11.23 -14.46
C SER A 24 14.39 -10.56 -14.32
N VAL A 25 13.30 -11.34 -14.39
CA VAL A 25 11.96 -10.81 -14.19
C VAL A 25 11.94 -10.20 -12.80
N THR A 26 11.98 -8.87 -12.73
CA THR A 26 11.94 -8.16 -11.46
C THR A 26 10.61 -8.46 -10.81
N VAL A 27 10.67 -9.20 -9.71
CA VAL A 27 9.50 -9.49 -8.90
C VAL A 27 8.91 -8.15 -8.46
N THR A 28 7.74 -7.80 -8.98
CA THR A 28 7.14 -6.50 -8.70
C THR A 28 6.36 -6.58 -7.38
N ASN A 29 6.68 -5.70 -6.44
CA ASN A 29 5.94 -5.47 -5.21
C ASN A 29 5.04 -4.24 -5.39
N HIS A 30 3.78 -4.46 -5.74
CA HIS A 30 2.83 -3.36 -5.96
C HIS A 30 2.62 -2.60 -4.64
N ASN A 31 2.68 -1.27 -4.71
CA ASN A 31 2.61 -0.35 -3.57
C ASN A 31 3.67 -0.55 -2.46
N GLY A 32 4.76 -1.29 -2.71
CA GLY A 32 5.82 -1.54 -1.72
C GLY A 32 6.32 -0.27 -1.01
N ASP A 33 6.82 0.70 -1.76
CA ASP A 33 7.37 1.95 -1.18
C ASP A 33 6.30 2.82 -0.50
N LYS A 34 5.07 2.79 -1.03
CA LYS A 34 3.93 3.58 -0.53
C LYS A 34 3.48 3.03 0.82
N HIS A 35 3.36 1.70 0.89
CA HIS A 35 3.16 0.97 2.12
C HIS A 35 4.27 1.24 3.13
N GLU A 36 5.54 1.11 2.76
CA GLU A 36 6.66 1.34 3.68
C GLU A 36 6.62 2.76 4.27
N ALA A 37 6.40 3.77 3.42
CA ALA A 37 6.31 5.15 3.86
C ALA A 37 5.15 5.35 4.86
N LEU A 38 3.95 4.89 4.51
CA LEU A 38 2.76 5.09 5.32
C LEU A 38 2.77 4.25 6.62
N CYS A 39 3.26 3.02 6.55
CA CYS A 39 3.46 2.13 7.69
C CYS A 39 4.47 2.71 8.69
N SER A 40 5.58 3.30 8.20
CA SER A 40 6.58 3.97 9.04
C SER A 40 5.99 5.18 9.79
N ILE A 41 5.12 5.96 9.13
CA ILE A 41 4.41 7.07 9.76
C ILE A 41 3.44 6.55 10.82
N LEU A 42 2.68 5.49 10.52
CA LEU A 42 1.77 4.88 11.50
C LEU A 42 2.52 4.38 12.74
N ALA A 43 3.59 3.61 12.53
CA ALA A 43 4.41 3.08 13.62
C ALA A 43 4.97 4.22 14.49
N SER A 44 5.43 5.30 13.85
CA SER A 44 5.93 6.48 14.56
C SER A 44 4.83 7.19 15.35
N ALA A 45 3.64 7.35 14.76
CA ALA A 45 2.51 7.96 15.44
C ALA A 45 2.08 7.13 16.66
N VAL A 46 2.08 5.80 16.54
CA VAL A 46 1.78 4.86 17.64
C VAL A 46 2.82 4.99 18.75
N SER A 47 4.12 4.98 18.42
CA SER A 47 5.20 5.14 19.40
C SER A 47 5.08 6.44 20.19
N ILE A 48 4.88 7.57 19.49
CA ILE A 48 4.75 8.88 20.13
C ILE A 48 3.48 8.93 20.99
N LEU A 49 2.35 8.43 20.49
CA LEU A 49 1.10 8.39 21.26
C LEU A 49 1.27 7.57 22.54
N ASN A 50 1.84 6.37 22.43
CA ASN A 50 2.04 5.43 23.53
C ASN A 50 3.03 5.94 24.57
N SER A 51 3.99 6.78 24.17
CA SER A 51 4.92 7.42 25.11
C SER A 51 4.23 8.38 26.09
N GLY A 52 2.99 8.81 25.80
CA GLY A 52 2.26 9.81 26.56
C GLY A 52 2.89 11.21 26.52
N ARG A 53 3.93 11.42 25.71
CA ARG A 53 4.63 12.70 25.57
C ARG A 53 3.91 13.60 24.58
N GLY A 54 4.04 14.91 24.78
CA GLY A 54 3.39 15.94 23.99
C GLY A 54 2.11 16.47 24.63
N GLY A 55 1.82 17.75 24.41
CA GLY A 55 0.59 18.37 24.91
C GLY A 55 -0.67 17.80 24.26
N SER A 56 -1.83 18.20 24.80
CA SER A 56 -3.16 17.75 24.33
C SER A 56 -3.38 17.91 22.82
N ASN A 57 -2.79 18.94 22.21
CA ASN A 57 -2.89 19.19 20.77
C ASN A 57 -2.22 18.07 19.95
N LEU A 58 -0.96 17.74 20.24
CA LEU A 58 -0.23 16.66 19.55
C LEU A 58 -0.91 15.30 19.82
N GLN A 59 -1.32 15.09 21.06
CA GLN A 59 -2.04 13.89 21.47
C GLN A 59 -3.38 13.72 20.73
N GLY A 60 -4.10 14.80 20.45
CA GLY A 60 -5.31 14.79 19.62
C GLY A 60 -5.02 14.59 18.13
N ALA A 61 -3.92 15.13 17.63
CA ALA A 61 -3.47 14.94 16.24
C ALA A 61 -3.09 13.47 15.96
N LEU A 62 -2.29 12.87 16.85
CA LEU A 62 -1.91 11.45 16.77
C LEU A 62 -3.13 10.54 16.84
N ARG A 63 -4.08 10.82 17.74
CA ARG A 63 -5.35 10.08 17.80
C ARG A 63 -6.15 10.22 16.51
N ARG A 64 -6.21 11.41 15.92
CA ARG A 64 -6.85 11.58 14.62
C ARG A 64 -6.16 10.75 13.54
N ALA A 65 -4.83 10.70 13.53
CA ALA A 65 -4.08 9.93 12.57
C ALA A 65 -4.27 8.42 12.68
N ILE A 66 -4.35 7.91 13.91
CA ILE A 66 -4.47 6.47 14.16
C ILE A 66 -5.94 6.01 14.10
N PHE A 67 -6.87 6.79 14.64
CA PHE A 67 -8.27 6.38 14.83
C PHE A 67 -9.29 7.15 13.98
N GLY A 68 -8.86 8.18 13.25
CA GLY A 68 -9.77 9.05 12.49
C GLY A 68 -10.57 10.04 13.35
N SER A 69 -10.26 10.17 14.65
CA SER A 69 -10.91 11.11 15.57
C SER A 69 -9.95 11.67 16.61
N LYS A 70 -10.13 12.95 16.99
CA LYS A 70 -9.30 13.61 18.03
C LYS A 70 -9.48 13.00 19.42
N THR A 71 -10.65 12.42 19.69
CA THR A 71 -10.95 11.71 20.95
C THR A 71 -10.64 10.23 20.88
N GLY A 72 -10.03 9.78 19.78
CA GLY A 72 -9.89 8.38 19.39
C GLY A 72 -9.29 7.45 20.44
N GLY A 73 -9.70 6.17 20.33
CA GLY A 73 -9.67 5.14 21.36
C GLY A 73 -8.30 4.55 21.72
N ASN A 74 -8.20 3.22 21.71
CA ASN A 74 -7.07 2.47 22.25
C ASN A 74 -6.41 1.60 21.16
N ILE A 75 -5.08 1.61 21.10
CA ILE A 75 -4.29 0.79 20.17
C ILE A 75 -4.62 -0.70 20.34
N THR A 76 -4.83 -1.19 21.57
CA THR A 76 -5.24 -2.58 21.84
C THR A 76 -6.55 -2.95 21.17
N THR A 77 -7.49 -2.00 21.05
CA THR A 77 -8.75 -2.24 20.32
C THR A 77 -8.51 -2.41 18.83
N LEU A 78 -7.61 -1.61 18.23
CA LEU A 78 -7.24 -1.76 16.81
C LEU A 78 -6.49 -3.07 16.55
N LEU A 79 -5.62 -3.48 17.48
CA LEU A 79 -4.93 -4.77 17.41
C LEU A 79 -5.88 -5.96 17.56
N GLY A 80 -7.08 -5.75 18.12
CA GLY A 80 -8.11 -6.78 18.25
C GLY A 80 -8.74 -7.21 16.93
N GLY A 81 -8.56 -6.45 15.85
CA GLY A 81 -9.00 -6.81 14.50
C GLY A 81 -9.63 -5.65 13.73
N LEU A 82 -10.14 -5.97 12.55
CA LEU A 82 -10.78 -5.02 11.65
C LEU A 82 -11.92 -4.26 12.37
N PRO A 83 -11.93 -2.91 12.37
CA PRO A 83 -12.99 -2.13 12.99
C PRO A 83 -14.37 -2.48 12.42
N SER A 84 -15.40 -2.44 13.26
CA SER A 84 -16.77 -2.77 12.86
C SER A 84 -17.31 -1.89 11.73
N THR A 85 -16.80 -0.67 11.60
CA THR A 85 -17.09 0.25 10.48
C THR A 85 -16.65 -0.27 9.11
N HIS A 86 -15.82 -1.32 9.07
CA HIS A 86 -15.31 -1.96 7.85
C HIS A 86 -15.88 -3.37 7.65
N HIS A 87 -16.78 -3.82 8.52
CA HIS A 87 -17.42 -5.14 8.42
C HIS A 87 -18.49 -5.21 7.33
N ASP A 88 -19.02 -4.07 6.92
CA ASP A 88 -19.85 -3.93 5.71
C ASP A 88 -19.10 -3.04 4.72
N PRO A 89 -18.25 -3.63 3.86
CA PRO A 89 -17.43 -2.86 2.94
C PRO A 89 -18.32 -2.08 1.97
N GLY A 90 -18.02 -0.80 1.83
CA GLY A 90 -18.67 0.03 0.82
C GLY A 90 -17.97 -0.05 -0.54
N ASN A 91 -18.51 0.73 -1.47
CA ASN A 91 -17.88 0.99 -2.76
C ASN A 91 -16.44 1.47 -2.57
N ARG A 92 -15.46 0.71 -3.07
CA ARG A 92 -14.04 1.02 -2.86
C ARG A 92 -13.63 2.38 -3.40
N LYS A 93 -14.15 2.79 -4.55
CA LYS A 93 -13.86 4.11 -5.13
C LYS A 93 -14.24 5.22 -4.16
N ASN A 94 -15.38 5.11 -3.49
CA ASN A 94 -15.80 6.09 -2.47
C ASN A 94 -14.91 6.05 -1.23
N TRP A 95 -14.45 4.87 -0.81
CA TRP A 95 -13.62 4.73 0.39
C TRP A 95 -12.16 5.11 0.16
N CYS A 96 -11.65 4.97 -1.06
CA CYS A 96 -10.21 5.06 -1.33
C CYS A 96 -9.83 6.12 -2.37
N GLY A 97 -10.78 6.54 -3.21
CA GLY A 97 -10.47 7.30 -4.43
C GLY A 97 -11.12 8.66 -4.56
N THR A 98 -12.18 8.92 -3.79
CA THR A 98 -12.91 10.19 -3.85
C THR A 98 -13.38 10.61 -2.47
N CYS A 99 -13.39 11.92 -2.21
CA CYS A 99 -13.90 12.48 -0.95
C CYS A 99 -15.41 12.75 -0.98
N THR A 100 -16.18 12.04 -1.81
CA THR A 100 -17.64 12.21 -1.83
C THR A 100 -18.23 11.87 -0.46
N HIS A 101 -18.90 12.85 0.16
CA HIS A 101 -19.53 12.72 1.48
C HIS A 101 -20.71 11.73 1.54
N SER A 102 -20.93 10.92 0.49
CA SER A 102 -21.95 9.88 0.48
C SER A 102 -21.68 8.78 1.52
N ASP A 103 -20.42 8.59 1.92
CA ASP A 103 -20.07 7.75 3.06
C ASP A 103 -19.32 8.58 4.11
N SER A 104 -20.05 9.00 5.16
CA SER A 104 -19.52 9.95 6.15
C SER A 104 -18.45 9.33 7.07
N ASN A 105 -18.34 7.99 7.09
CA ASN A 105 -17.51 7.29 8.04
C ASN A 105 -16.20 6.77 7.44
N ASN A 106 -16.18 6.37 6.17
CA ASN A 106 -15.02 5.77 5.52
C ASN A 106 -14.69 6.49 4.20
N TYR A 107 -13.54 7.15 4.17
CA TYR A 107 -13.07 7.96 3.04
C TYR A 107 -11.55 8.09 3.08
N PRO A 108 -10.89 8.37 1.94
CA PRO A 108 -9.44 8.46 1.91
C PRO A 108 -8.95 9.62 2.79
N GLY A 109 -7.92 9.39 3.58
CA GLY A 109 -7.34 10.40 4.45
C GLY A 109 -8.09 10.59 5.78
N LYS A 110 -9.05 9.71 6.11
CA LYS A 110 -9.69 9.63 7.43
C LYS A 110 -8.65 9.31 8.52
N SER A 111 -7.84 8.28 8.29
CA SER A 111 -6.82 7.77 9.20
C SER A 111 -5.78 6.99 8.42
N ILE A 112 -4.58 6.86 8.98
CA ILE A 112 -3.49 6.10 8.35
C ILE A 112 -3.87 4.61 8.19
N PRO A 113 -4.48 3.91 9.18
CA PRO A 113 -4.93 2.53 8.99
C PRO A 113 -5.92 2.35 7.83
N HIS A 114 -6.81 3.32 7.62
CA HIS A 114 -7.74 3.28 6.50
C HIS A 114 -7.03 3.41 5.15
N ASP A 115 -6.08 4.33 5.05
CA ASP A 115 -5.27 4.52 3.84
C ASP A 115 -4.43 3.26 3.53
N LEU A 116 -3.91 2.58 4.57
CA LEU A 116 -3.23 1.29 4.42
C LEU A 116 -4.16 0.19 3.89
N LEU A 117 -5.41 0.11 4.36
CA LEU A 117 -6.41 -0.82 3.81
C LEU A 117 -6.63 -0.56 2.31
N CYS A 118 -6.78 0.71 1.93
CA CYS A 118 -6.96 1.10 0.54
C CYS A 118 -5.75 0.74 -0.35
N LEU A 119 -4.53 0.92 0.16
CA LEU A 119 -3.29 0.59 -0.57
C LEU A 119 -3.00 -0.91 -0.68
N CYS A 120 -3.47 -1.71 0.27
CA CYS A 120 -2.95 -3.08 0.48
C CYS A 120 -4.02 -4.18 0.45
N THR A 121 -5.29 -3.84 0.21
CA THR A 121 -6.36 -4.84 0.04
C THR A 121 -6.47 -5.25 -1.41
N ILE A 122 -6.58 -6.56 -1.65
CA ILE A 122 -6.76 -7.15 -2.98
C ILE A 122 -7.98 -6.54 -3.69
N GLY A 123 -7.80 -6.23 -4.97
CA GLY A 123 -8.80 -5.71 -5.88
C GLY A 123 -9.68 -6.78 -6.50
N GLU A 124 -10.57 -6.35 -7.38
CA GLU A 124 -11.42 -7.25 -8.14
C GLU A 124 -10.58 -8.31 -8.87
N ASN A 125 -11.10 -9.54 -8.91
CA ASN A 125 -10.50 -10.66 -9.62
C ASN A 125 -9.02 -10.85 -9.25
N GLY A 126 -8.70 -10.69 -7.96
CA GLY A 126 -7.35 -10.92 -7.44
C GLY A 126 -6.30 -9.89 -7.86
N TYR A 127 -6.70 -8.73 -8.42
CA TYR A 127 -5.75 -7.68 -8.79
C TYR A 127 -4.96 -7.19 -7.54
N PRO A 128 -3.65 -6.89 -7.63
CA PRO A 128 -2.80 -6.84 -8.83
C PRO A 128 -2.15 -8.19 -9.19
N PHE A 129 -2.36 -9.24 -8.41
CA PHE A 129 -1.70 -10.52 -8.62
C PHE A 129 -2.05 -11.15 -9.97
N THR A 130 -3.18 -10.80 -10.55
CA THR A 130 -3.62 -11.36 -11.84
C THR A 130 -3.13 -10.54 -13.03
N SER A 131 -2.43 -9.43 -12.79
CA SER A 131 -1.80 -8.59 -13.83
C SER A 131 -0.55 -9.24 -14.42
N TYR A 132 -0.69 -9.81 -15.63
CA TYR A 132 0.34 -10.30 -16.55
C TYR A 132 1.56 -11.04 -15.95
N GLY A 133 1.40 -11.69 -14.79
CA GLY A 133 2.45 -12.51 -14.18
C GLY A 133 3.61 -11.74 -13.50
N LEU A 134 3.63 -10.41 -13.49
CA LEU A 134 4.78 -9.63 -12.99
C LEU A 134 4.73 -9.34 -11.48
N VAL A 135 3.52 -9.13 -10.93
CA VAL A 135 3.33 -8.75 -9.51
C VAL A 135 3.25 -9.96 -8.57
N ARG A 136 4.28 -10.21 -7.76
CA ARG A 136 4.24 -11.32 -6.77
C ARG A 136 3.82 -10.88 -5.38
N GLN A 137 3.88 -9.58 -5.10
CA GLN A 137 3.57 -9.01 -3.79
C GLN A 137 2.71 -7.76 -3.92
N LEU A 138 1.85 -7.53 -2.94
CA LEU A 138 1.13 -6.30 -2.69
C LEU A 138 1.49 -5.85 -1.28
N CYS A 139 2.10 -4.66 -1.14
CA CYS A 139 2.58 -4.15 0.14
C CYS A 139 3.51 -5.13 0.88
N GLY A 140 4.34 -5.87 0.13
CA GLY A 140 5.25 -6.89 0.67
C GLY A 140 4.58 -8.20 1.09
N ARG A 141 3.27 -8.35 0.88
CA ARG A 141 2.50 -9.56 1.20
C ARG A 141 2.17 -10.36 -0.04
N SER A 142 2.18 -11.69 0.09
CA SER A 142 1.73 -12.58 -0.97
C SER A 142 0.21 -12.57 -1.08
N ALA A 143 -0.32 -13.14 -2.18
CA ALA A 143 -1.75 -13.28 -2.36
C ALA A 143 -2.41 -14.12 -1.24
N THR A 144 -1.71 -15.14 -0.75
CA THR A 144 -2.20 -16.01 0.33
C THR A 144 -2.28 -15.26 1.65
N ASP A 145 -1.26 -14.44 1.97
CA ASP A 145 -1.25 -13.60 3.18
C ASP A 145 -2.43 -12.61 3.21
N LEU A 146 -2.92 -12.24 2.03
CA LEU A 146 -4.05 -11.32 1.82
C LEU A 146 -5.37 -12.04 1.54
N GLY A 147 -5.48 -13.32 1.93
CA GLY A 147 -6.75 -14.05 1.99
C GLY A 147 -7.13 -14.86 0.77
N CYS A 148 -6.25 -15.01 -0.23
CA CYS A 148 -6.47 -16.00 -1.29
C CYS A 148 -6.18 -17.43 -0.83
N GLU A 149 -6.82 -18.41 -1.46
CA GLU A 149 -6.62 -19.82 -1.14
C GLU A 149 -5.22 -20.36 -1.51
N MET A 150 -4.78 -21.41 -0.81
CA MET A 150 -3.57 -22.15 -1.14
C MET A 150 -3.62 -22.68 -2.58
N GLY A 151 -2.58 -22.39 -3.38
CA GLY A 151 -2.54 -22.68 -4.81
C GLY A 151 -2.24 -21.48 -5.71
N GLY A 152 -2.17 -20.27 -5.14
CA GLY A 152 -1.56 -19.10 -5.77
C GLY A 152 -2.52 -18.19 -6.56
N ARG A 153 -1.92 -17.30 -7.35
CA ARG A 153 -2.54 -16.17 -8.09
C ARG A 153 -3.78 -16.57 -8.92
N SER A 154 -3.83 -17.81 -9.40
CA SER A 154 -4.95 -18.36 -10.18
C SER A 154 -6.23 -18.53 -9.36
N ARG A 155 -6.13 -18.78 -8.05
CA ARG A 155 -7.30 -19.00 -7.18
C ARG A 155 -7.88 -17.74 -6.54
N CYS A 156 -7.13 -16.63 -6.52
CA CYS A 156 -7.75 -15.32 -6.34
C CYS A 156 -8.74 -14.98 -7.47
N ASN A 157 -8.70 -15.75 -8.56
CA ASN A 157 -9.28 -15.46 -9.86
C ASN A 157 -10.36 -16.50 -10.26
N ASN A 158 -10.90 -17.29 -9.32
CA ASN A 158 -11.87 -18.37 -9.57
C ASN A 158 -13.27 -17.85 -9.98
N GLY A 159 -13.33 -16.97 -10.97
CA GLY A 159 -14.52 -16.73 -11.81
C GLY A 159 -15.67 -15.92 -11.21
N ASN A 160 -15.62 -15.54 -9.93
CA ASN A 160 -16.80 -14.96 -9.23
C ASN A 160 -16.60 -13.53 -8.69
N GLY A 161 -15.63 -12.74 -9.17
CA GLY A 161 -15.49 -11.34 -8.72
C GLY A 161 -15.04 -11.23 -7.25
N HIS A 162 -14.09 -12.07 -6.84
CA HIS A 162 -13.45 -11.98 -5.53
C HIS A 162 -12.62 -10.69 -5.40
N GLY A 163 -12.47 -10.18 -4.18
CA GLY A 163 -11.75 -8.94 -3.91
C GLY A 163 -12.65 -7.79 -3.48
N TRP A 164 -12.06 -6.60 -3.38
CA TRP A 164 -12.77 -5.37 -3.04
C TRP A 164 -12.67 -4.36 -4.18
N SER A 165 -13.82 -3.99 -4.74
CA SER A 165 -13.95 -3.00 -5.80
C SER A 165 -15.17 -2.07 -5.61
N ASP A 166 -15.44 -1.22 -6.59
CA ASP A 166 -16.61 -0.36 -6.62
C ASP A 166 -17.93 -1.14 -6.83
N SER A 167 -17.86 -2.30 -7.49
CA SER A 167 -18.99 -3.20 -7.76
C SER A 167 -18.97 -4.48 -6.90
N LYS A 168 -17.85 -4.78 -6.21
CA LYS A 168 -17.65 -5.97 -5.38
C LYS A 168 -17.24 -5.58 -3.96
N HIS A 169 -18.20 -5.54 -3.06
CA HIS A 169 -17.96 -5.09 -1.68
C HIS A 169 -18.73 -5.92 -0.63
N GLY A 170 -19.03 -7.18 -0.95
CA GLY A 170 -19.72 -8.13 -0.04
C GLY A 170 -18.77 -8.90 0.88
N GLU A 171 -19.19 -10.09 1.32
CA GLU A 171 -18.45 -10.92 2.29
C GLU A 171 -16.99 -11.21 1.89
N GLN A 172 -16.71 -11.40 0.59
CA GLN A 172 -15.36 -11.63 0.11
C GLN A 172 -14.47 -10.39 0.30
N ALA A 173 -14.99 -9.19 0.04
CA ALA A 173 -14.28 -7.95 0.33
C ALA A 173 -13.98 -7.81 1.82
N ARG A 174 -14.96 -8.14 2.68
CA ARG A 174 -14.78 -8.16 4.14
C ARG A 174 -13.67 -9.11 4.57
N ARG A 175 -13.61 -10.31 3.97
CA ARG A 175 -12.54 -11.28 4.24
C ARG A 175 -11.18 -10.71 3.88
N HIS A 176 -11.03 -10.15 2.67
CA HIS A 176 -9.76 -9.55 2.24
C HIS A 176 -9.36 -8.36 3.12
N LEU A 177 -10.30 -7.49 3.48
CA LEU A 177 -10.06 -6.39 4.41
C LEU A 177 -9.58 -6.89 5.77
N SER A 178 -10.20 -7.95 6.31
CA SER A 178 -9.76 -8.55 7.58
C SER A 178 -8.35 -9.10 7.48
N THR A 179 -8.04 -9.86 6.43
CA THR A 179 -6.69 -10.42 6.25
C THR A 179 -5.63 -9.34 5.99
N THR A 180 -5.99 -8.27 5.27
CA THR A 180 -5.11 -7.10 5.09
C THR A 180 -4.92 -6.36 6.41
N TRP A 181 -5.96 -6.19 7.21
CA TRP A 181 -5.84 -5.60 8.54
C TRP A 181 -4.85 -6.40 9.40
N ASP A 182 -5.02 -7.71 9.47
CA ASP A 182 -4.19 -8.57 10.30
C ASP A 182 -2.74 -8.67 9.82
N SER A 183 -2.52 -8.76 8.51
CA SER A 183 -1.18 -8.95 7.96
C SER A 183 -0.43 -7.66 7.66
N VAL A 184 -1.10 -6.53 7.49
CA VAL A 184 -0.48 -5.24 7.12
C VAL A 184 -0.66 -4.24 8.24
N VAL A 185 -1.90 -3.86 8.56
CA VAL A 185 -2.18 -2.78 9.51
C VAL A 185 -1.69 -3.15 10.90
N ASN A 186 -2.02 -4.35 11.39
CA ASN A 186 -1.59 -4.83 12.69
C ASN A 186 -0.07 -4.93 12.80
N THR A 187 0.62 -5.34 11.73
CA THR A 187 2.10 -5.33 11.72
C THR A 187 2.63 -3.91 11.93
N CYS A 188 2.11 -2.92 11.19
CA CYS A 188 2.52 -1.53 11.36
C CYS A 188 2.21 -0.96 12.76
N LEU A 189 1.06 -1.33 13.34
CA LEU A 189 0.69 -0.94 14.71
C LEU A 189 1.63 -1.57 15.74
N GLN A 190 1.94 -2.86 15.60
CA GLN A 190 2.86 -3.58 16.48
C GLN A 190 4.30 -3.05 16.37
N ASP A 191 4.76 -2.76 15.16
CA ASP A 191 6.06 -2.15 14.93
C ASP A 191 6.17 -0.81 15.69
N GLY A 192 5.08 -0.03 15.72
CA GLY A 192 5.02 1.21 16.48
C GLY A 192 5.14 1.04 17.99
N LEU A 193 4.60 -0.05 18.55
CA LEU A 193 4.75 -0.34 19.98
C LEU A 193 6.20 -0.69 20.36
N ASN A 194 6.98 -1.20 19.40
CA ASN A 194 8.37 -1.58 19.59
C ASN A 194 9.36 -0.52 19.08
N LEU A 195 8.87 0.57 18.49
CA LEU A 195 9.70 1.60 17.87
C LEU A 195 10.20 2.60 18.92
N ASP A 196 11.51 2.79 18.95
CA ASP A 196 12.16 3.82 19.75
C ASP A 196 11.60 5.23 19.45
N LEU A 197 11.38 6.01 20.51
CA LEU A 197 10.72 7.31 20.40
C LEU A 197 11.54 8.34 19.61
N ASP A 198 12.87 8.34 19.76
CA ASP A 198 13.72 9.31 19.05
C ASP A 198 13.79 8.96 17.57
N LYS A 199 13.84 7.65 17.25
CA LYS A 199 13.67 7.17 15.87
C LYS A 199 12.29 7.53 15.30
N ALA A 200 11.21 7.37 16.07
CA ALA A 200 9.85 7.73 15.64
C ALA A 200 9.73 9.22 15.28
N ARG A 201 10.30 10.09 16.11
CA ARG A 201 10.34 11.55 15.85
C ARG A 201 11.10 11.88 14.56
N GLN A 202 12.23 11.23 14.33
CA GLN A 202 13.01 11.41 13.10
C GLN A 202 12.23 10.95 11.86
N ILE A 203 11.56 9.80 11.93
CA ILE A 203 10.78 9.26 10.82
C ILE A 203 9.62 10.20 10.48
N ILE A 204 8.80 10.60 11.46
CA ILE A 204 7.70 11.53 11.20
C ILE A 204 8.22 12.86 10.65
N GLY A 205 9.27 13.43 11.25
CA GLY A 205 9.84 14.70 10.78
C GLY A 205 10.48 14.65 9.39
N THR A 206 10.80 13.47 8.87
CA THR A 206 11.37 13.29 7.52
C THR A 206 10.33 12.89 6.49
N LYS A 207 9.47 11.91 6.81
CA LYS A 207 8.48 11.34 5.89
C LYS A 207 7.26 12.23 5.68
N LEU A 208 6.98 13.17 6.60
CA LEU A 208 5.89 14.15 6.45
C LEU A 208 6.29 15.41 5.68
N LYS A 209 7.57 15.60 5.35
CA LYS A 209 8.01 16.74 4.53
C LYS A 209 7.48 16.57 3.11
N ILE A 210 6.43 17.30 2.77
CA ILE A 210 5.95 17.44 1.40
C ILE A 210 6.82 18.51 0.74
N GLU A 211 7.61 18.11 -0.26
CA GLU A 211 8.57 19.00 -0.94
C GLU A 211 7.92 20.14 -1.73
N GLU A 212 6.65 20.02 -2.10
CA GLU A 212 5.88 21.05 -2.82
C GLU A 212 4.46 21.19 -2.24
N GLU A 213 4.04 22.42 -1.94
CA GLU A 213 2.76 22.77 -1.29
C GLU A 213 1.50 22.25 -2.02
N TYR A 214 1.63 21.87 -3.30
CA TYR A 214 0.56 21.33 -4.14
C TYR A 214 0.74 19.86 -4.53
N SER A 215 1.73 19.16 -3.97
CA SER A 215 2.00 17.77 -4.30
C SER A 215 1.32 16.81 -3.32
N SER A 216 0.70 15.74 -3.84
CA SER A 216 0.17 14.68 -3.00
C SER A 216 1.29 14.01 -2.19
N PRO A 217 1.00 13.48 -0.99
CA PRO A 217 1.98 12.70 -0.24
C PRO A 217 2.49 11.50 -1.05
N ILE A 218 3.71 11.00 -0.77
CA ILE A 218 4.36 9.92 -1.53
C ILE A 218 3.46 8.68 -1.70
N TRP A 219 2.67 8.34 -0.66
CA TRP A 219 1.77 7.19 -0.70
C TRP A 219 0.52 7.38 -1.58
N ALA A 220 0.23 8.61 -2.00
CA ALA A 220 -0.82 8.95 -2.96
C ALA A 220 -0.26 9.43 -4.32
N ARG A 221 1.07 9.57 -4.48
CA ARG A 221 1.70 10.01 -5.75
C ARG A 221 1.69 8.89 -6.79
N GLY A 222 1.43 9.26 -8.05
CA GLY A 222 1.62 8.39 -9.22
C GLY A 222 0.38 7.60 -9.65
N HIS A 223 -0.78 7.87 -9.06
CA HIS A 223 -2.05 7.24 -9.42
C HIS A 223 -2.81 8.14 -10.42
N SER A 224 -2.25 8.33 -11.62
CA SER A 224 -2.82 9.22 -12.65
C SER A 224 -3.98 8.60 -13.44
N ILE A 225 -4.23 7.29 -13.29
CA ILE A 225 -5.22 6.54 -14.06
C ILE A 225 -5.96 5.62 -13.09
N GLY A 226 -7.15 6.03 -12.65
CA GLY A 226 -8.06 5.16 -11.92
C GLY A 226 -8.72 5.84 -10.72
N SER A 227 -9.94 5.38 -10.43
CA SER A 227 -10.80 5.86 -9.35
C SER A 227 -10.45 5.27 -7.96
N CYS A 228 -9.27 4.67 -7.79
CA CYS A 228 -8.97 3.72 -6.72
C CYS A 228 -10.10 2.69 -6.48
N GLY A 229 -10.76 2.29 -7.57
CA GLY A 229 -11.93 1.40 -7.54
C GLY A 229 -11.61 -0.08 -7.42
N GLY A 230 -10.34 -0.48 -7.32
CA GLY A 230 -9.95 -1.89 -7.16
C GLY A 230 -9.72 -2.68 -8.45
N GLU A 231 -9.76 -2.03 -9.62
CA GLU A 231 -9.57 -2.65 -10.93
C GLU A 231 -8.46 -1.94 -11.74
N TRP A 232 -7.76 -2.65 -12.63
CA TRP A 232 -6.84 -2.09 -13.65
C TRP A 232 -5.85 -1.01 -13.19
N GLY A 233 -5.24 -1.13 -12.01
CA GLY A 233 -4.36 -0.11 -11.42
C GLY A 233 -4.97 0.67 -10.26
N GLY A 234 -6.24 0.43 -9.96
CA GLY A 234 -7.02 1.10 -8.92
C GLY A 234 -6.80 0.59 -7.49
N ILE A 235 -5.63 0.03 -7.16
CA ILE A 235 -5.25 -0.26 -5.77
C ILE A 235 -4.40 0.90 -5.29
N CYS A 236 -5.07 1.92 -4.78
CA CYS A 236 -4.46 3.17 -4.42
C CYS A 236 -5.25 3.90 -3.33
N VAL A 237 -4.65 4.97 -2.84
CA VAL A 237 -5.36 6.06 -2.15
C VAL A 237 -5.22 7.29 -3.02
N ASN A 238 -6.34 7.99 -3.23
CA ASN A 238 -6.33 9.24 -3.96
C ASN A 238 -7.11 10.31 -3.19
N TYR A 239 -6.55 11.52 -3.19
CA TYR A 239 -7.23 12.73 -2.73
C TYR A 239 -7.57 13.54 -3.98
N ASP A 240 -8.70 13.23 -4.60
CA ASP A 240 -9.13 13.90 -5.83
C ASP A 240 -9.50 15.37 -5.58
N SER A 241 -9.92 16.09 -6.64
CA SER A 241 -10.30 17.50 -6.56
C SER A 241 -11.52 17.77 -5.66
N TRP A 242 -12.25 16.74 -5.24
CA TRP A 242 -13.35 16.86 -4.29
C TRP A 242 -12.86 16.85 -2.84
N CYS A 243 -11.60 16.45 -2.61
CA CYS A 243 -10.93 16.60 -1.35
C CYS A 243 -10.41 18.03 -1.22
N ASP A 244 -10.80 18.74 -0.16
CA ASP A 244 -10.24 20.06 0.13
C ASP A 244 -8.73 19.94 0.39
N PRO A 245 -7.87 20.50 -0.49
CA PRO A 245 -6.42 20.36 -0.37
C PRO A 245 -5.87 20.94 0.94
N GLN A 246 -6.60 21.87 1.57
CA GLN A 246 -6.18 22.49 2.83
C GLN A 246 -6.46 21.62 4.05
N THR A 247 -7.31 20.60 3.91
CA THR A 247 -7.77 19.75 5.01
C THR A 247 -7.56 18.27 4.77
N TYR A 248 -7.13 17.83 3.58
CA TYR A 248 -6.84 16.42 3.26
C TYR A 248 -5.34 16.13 3.05
N PRO A 249 -4.88 14.92 3.44
CA PRO A 249 -5.58 14.00 4.35
C PRO A 249 -5.76 14.62 5.75
N GLN A 250 -6.91 14.38 6.38
CA GLN A 250 -7.31 15.06 7.63
C GLN A 250 -6.37 14.80 8.80
N TRP A 251 -5.63 13.70 8.73
CA TRP A 251 -4.66 13.32 9.73
C TRP A 251 -3.30 13.98 9.58
N LEU A 252 -2.96 14.55 8.41
CA LEU A 252 -1.59 14.99 8.12
C LEU A 252 -1.28 16.36 8.71
N LYS A 253 -2.06 17.38 8.38
CA LYS A 253 -1.82 18.77 8.80
C LYS A 253 -1.66 18.96 10.32
N PRO A 254 -2.37 18.20 11.18
CA PRO A 254 -2.20 18.31 12.62
C PRO A 254 -0.92 17.67 13.21
N LEU A 255 -0.20 16.82 12.45
CA LEU A 255 1.02 16.12 12.88
C LEU A 255 2.29 16.93 12.61
#